data_AF-A0A9D5R1M6-F1
#
_entry.id   AF-A0A9D5R1M6-F1
#
_cell.length_a   1.000
_cell.length_b   1.000
_cell.length_c   1.000
_cell.angle_alpha   90.00
_cell.angle_beta   90.00
_cell.angle_gamma   90.00
#
_symmetry.space_group_name_H-M   'P 1'
#
loop_
_entity.id
_entity.type
_entity.pdbx_description
1 polymer ?
#
loop_
_entity_poly.entity_id
_entity_poly.type
_entity_poly.pdbx_seq_one_letter_code
_entity_poly.pdbx_strand_id
1 'polypeptide(L)'
;MSVRALPNTYADWEAFSKAENPFHLSDANATEENPTLPDNSADAGRGVIRVQRSVARLDFKDGSPTKDQTYEVLYQYINGQAATTNPLVNVKLLRMCLVNMSNRFYYLPRASKDGQLTGENYSLLGREIPWTYDPTTSRYDQGNYLVGPYAPQFAAEEAIETGFTEYFNYPFFDDNGTFNHDIAVTSQWDVYDIETVLKGQTKDNYNNKNEYTVWRYVTENLIPYPRTNQVNGISTGIVFKARLLGTQFALDGKAVEEKWEEDIYANLARCLNGQPFQLRRKDHPAITGVDAPGEASDPILYYIDGRLYFTWEHIRQAAIQAAVTISNNGDVQINRSNNLYRAVFGDGPIPAGNVYLNGSTLEDTPVRFTDPRWDANPESAQYKLYMQSADYAWTQWHDAGEYVAPIGQGDPEKLKPLEEMRAAITAAGIAIYQSSLDENGQNPGYYCYYYYWNRHNDNGLNGVMGPMEFDVVRNNVYKLSVDKIARLGHPRIPENDPEPPTPSTPDEVANVYLDVNVEIVPWAVRINSINF
;
A
#
# COMPACT_ATOMS: atom_id res chain seq x y z
N MET A 1 -39.52 8.68 -3.56
CA MET A 1 -40.05 7.46 -2.91
C MET A 1 -41.11 6.86 -3.80
N SER A 2 -41.16 5.53 -3.95
CA SER A 2 -42.25 4.88 -4.67
C SER A 2 -43.45 4.75 -3.73
N VAL A 3 -44.59 5.33 -4.06
CA VAL A 3 -45.81 5.26 -3.23
C VAL A 3 -46.49 3.89 -3.46
N ARG A 4 -46.92 3.24 -2.38
CA ARG A 4 -47.69 1.99 -2.44
C ARG A 4 -49.04 2.16 -1.78
N ALA A 5 -50.08 1.69 -2.46
CA ALA A 5 -51.41 1.61 -1.87
C ALA A 5 -51.51 0.27 -1.12
N LEU A 6 -52.04 0.32 0.10
CA LEU A 6 -52.30 -0.82 0.95
C LEU A 6 -53.82 -0.99 1.08
N PRO A 7 -54.32 -2.21 1.36
CA PRO A 7 -55.73 -2.43 1.66
C PRO A 7 -56.19 -1.53 2.80
N ASN A 8 -57.35 -0.90 2.62
CA ASN A 8 -57.85 0.16 3.51
C ASN A 8 -58.45 -0.41 4.81
N THR A 9 -58.90 -1.67 4.78
CA THR A 9 -59.55 -2.31 5.92
C THR A 9 -58.91 -3.68 6.20
N TYR A 10 -59.10 -4.17 7.43
CA TYR A 10 -58.67 -5.52 7.79
C TYR A 10 -59.37 -6.60 6.96
N ALA A 11 -60.64 -6.42 6.60
CA ALA A 11 -61.37 -7.37 5.77
C ALA A 11 -60.76 -7.51 4.38
N ASP A 12 -60.29 -6.40 3.79
CA ASP A 12 -59.59 -6.43 2.50
C ASP A 12 -58.26 -7.21 2.59
N TRP A 13 -57.62 -7.23 3.76
CA TRP A 13 -56.41 -8.03 3.98
C TRP A 13 -56.67 -9.53 4.03
N GLU A 14 -57.88 -9.97 4.38
CA GLU A 14 -58.23 -11.40 4.42
C GLU A 14 -58.14 -12.05 3.03
N ALA A 15 -58.33 -11.26 1.96
CA ALA A 15 -58.13 -11.70 0.59
C ALA A 15 -56.69 -12.20 0.34
N PHE A 16 -55.71 -11.71 1.10
CA PHE A 16 -54.29 -12.03 0.93
C PHE A 16 -53.71 -12.93 2.03
N SER A 17 -54.57 -13.63 2.76
CA SER A 17 -54.18 -14.46 3.91
C SER A 17 -53.57 -15.83 3.54
N LYS A 18 -53.46 -16.14 2.24
CA LYS A 18 -52.98 -17.42 1.73
C LYS A 18 -51.84 -17.24 0.74
N ALA A 19 -50.95 -18.23 0.70
CA ALA A 19 -49.82 -18.23 -0.23
C ALA A 19 -50.27 -18.24 -1.71
N GLU A 20 -51.46 -18.78 -2.00
CA GLU A 20 -52.00 -18.81 -3.37
C GLU A 20 -52.56 -17.47 -3.84
N ASN A 21 -52.75 -16.49 -2.94
CA ASN A 21 -53.24 -15.16 -3.29
C ASN A 21 -52.45 -14.08 -2.52
N PRO A 22 -51.15 -13.94 -2.77
CA PRO A 22 -50.31 -13.00 -2.03
C PRO A 22 -50.64 -11.55 -2.40
N PHE A 23 -50.41 -10.62 -1.46
CA PHE A 23 -50.52 -9.20 -1.77
C PHE A 23 -49.37 -8.74 -2.68
N HIS A 24 -49.71 -8.18 -3.83
CA HIS A 24 -48.77 -7.68 -4.82
C HIS A 24 -48.39 -6.21 -4.55
N LEU A 25 -47.13 -6.02 -4.14
CA LEU A 25 -46.55 -4.70 -3.92
C LEU A 25 -46.11 -3.97 -5.20
N SER A 26 -46.22 -4.60 -6.37
CA SER A 26 -45.81 -3.99 -7.65
C SER A 26 -46.77 -4.30 -8.80
N ASP A 27 -47.95 -4.83 -8.49
CA ASP A 27 -48.97 -5.22 -9.48
C ASP A 27 -50.38 -4.90 -8.97
N ALA A 28 -51.38 -5.08 -9.83
CA ALA A 28 -52.78 -4.94 -9.48
C ALA A 28 -53.20 -6.04 -8.49
N ASN A 29 -53.94 -5.66 -7.44
CA ASN A 29 -54.52 -6.61 -6.47
C ASN A 29 -56.04 -6.76 -6.62
N ALA A 30 -56.64 -6.03 -7.57
CA ALA A 30 -58.07 -6.09 -7.83
C ALA A 30 -58.48 -7.47 -8.35
N THR A 31 -59.51 -8.05 -7.75
CA THR A 31 -60.14 -9.29 -8.22
C THR A 31 -61.58 -9.01 -8.66
N GLU A 32 -62.24 -9.96 -9.33
CA GLU A 32 -63.66 -9.82 -9.70
C GLU A 32 -64.55 -9.62 -8.46
N GLU A 33 -64.22 -10.27 -7.34
CA GLU A 33 -64.97 -10.16 -6.08
C GLU A 33 -64.68 -8.86 -5.33
N ASN A 34 -63.48 -8.28 -5.50
CA ASN A 34 -63.02 -7.08 -4.81
C ASN A 34 -62.30 -6.12 -5.77
N PRO A 35 -63.03 -5.40 -6.64
CA PRO A 35 -62.44 -4.54 -7.67
C PRO A 35 -61.80 -3.26 -7.12
N THR A 36 -62.02 -2.94 -5.85
CA THR A 36 -61.51 -1.72 -5.20
C THR A 36 -60.16 -1.93 -4.49
N LEU A 37 -59.59 -3.14 -4.56
CA LEU A 37 -58.30 -3.44 -3.95
C LEU A 37 -57.16 -2.62 -4.57
N PRO A 38 -56.06 -2.37 -3.84
CA PRO A 38 -54.97 -1.53 -4.29
C PRO A 38 -54.36 -1.95 -5.64
N ASP A 39 -54.25 -1.01 -6.57
CA ASP A 39 -53.52 -1.24 -7.80
C ASP A 39 -52.07 -0.73 -7.69
N ASN A 40 -51.09 -1.61 -7.46
CA ASN A 40 -49.69 -1.24 -7.43
C ASN A 40 -48.98 -1.43 -8.79
N SER A 41 -49.71 -1.68 -9.87
CA SER A 41 -49.17 -1.88 -11.22
C SER A 41 -48.51 -0.63 -11.80
N ALA A 42 -47.79 -0.83 -12.90
CA ALA A 42 -47.19 0.27 -13.67
C ALA A 42 -48.25 1.19 -14.27
N ASP A 43 -49.42 0.66 -14.64
CA ASP A 43 -50.52 1.41 -15.24
C ASP A 43 -51.14 2.41 -14.25
N ALA A 44 -51.13 2.08 -12.96
CA ALA A 44 -51.50 3.00 -11.86
C ALA A 44 -50.37 3.94 -11.42
N GLY A 45 -49.23 3.96 -12.14
CA GLY A 45 -48.08 4.83 -11.84
C GLY A 45 -47.27 4.43 -10.61
N ARG A 46 -47.49 3.24 -10.04
CA ARG A 46 -46.77 2.75 -8.83
C ARG A 46 -45.67 1.75 -9.21
N GLY A 47 -46.02 0.78 -10.05
CA GLY A 47 -45.16 -0.22 -10.66
C GLY A 47 -44.16 -0.87 -9.71
N VAL A 48 -42.98 -1.13 -10.25
CA VAL A 48 -41.92 -1.88 -9.59
C VAL A 48 -41.25 -1.14 -8.44
N ILE A 49 -40.85 -1.90 -7.41
CA ILE A 49 -40.04 -1.37 -6.30
C ILE A 49 -38.56 -1.35 -6.72
N ARG A 50 -37.95 -0.17 -6.60
CA ARG A 50 -36.51 -0.01 -6.75
C ARG A 50 -35.83 -0.43 -5.47
N VAL A 51 -34.96 -1.43 -5.54
CA VAL A 51 -34.14 -1.86 -4.41
C VAL A 51 -32.68 -1.44 -4.61
N GLN A 52 -32.02 -1.14 -3.50
CA GLN A 52 -30.58 -0.88 -3.43
C GLN A 52 -29.95 -1.94 -2.53
N ARG A 53 -28.72 -2.33 -2.85
CA ARG A 53 -27.94 -3.21 -1.97
C ARG A 53 -27.48 -2.42 -0.74
N SER A 54 -27.43 -3.11 0.39
CA SER A 54 -27.00 -2.54 1.67
C SER A 54 -25.48 -2.38 1.79
N VAL A 55 -24.73 -2.97 0.87
CA VAL A 55 -23.26 -3.07 0.87
C VAL A 55 -22.71 -2.72 -0.51
N ALA A 56 -21.41 -2.44 -0.57
CA ALA A 56 -20.68 -2.29 -1.81
C ALA A 56 -20.00 -3.61 -2.21
N ARG A 57 -19.41 -3.65 -3.41
CA ARG A 57 -18.63 -4.79 -3.90
C ARG A 57 -17.31 -4.32 -4.49
N LEU A 58 -16.25 -5.07 -4.21
CA LEU A 58 -14.93 -4.91 -4.81
C LEU A 58 -14.73 -6.00 -5.87
N ASP A 59 -14.41 -5.59 -7.09
CA ASP A 59 -14.03 -6.48 -8.18
C ASP A 59 -12.55 -6.23 -8.51
N PHE A 60 -11.79 -7.30 -8.78
CA PHE A 60 -10.36 -7.20 -9.08
C PHE A 60 -10.03 -7.80 -10.45
N LYS A 61 -9.11 -7.16 -11.17
CA LYS A 61 -8.47 -7.70 -12.37
C LYS A 61 -6.97 -7.53 -12.32
N ASP A 62 -6.27 -8.35 -13.09
CA ASP A 62 -4.83 -8.18 -13.29
C ASP A 62 -4.54 -7.06 -14.31
N GLY A 63 -4.04 -5.95 -13.81
CA GLY A 63 -3.59 -4.81 -14.60
C GLY A 63 -2.18 -4.94 -15.15
N SER A 64 -1.39 -5.92 -14.72
CA SER A 64 0.01 -6.07 -15.14
C SER A 64 0.16 -6.18 -16.67
N PRO A 65 1.26 -5.67 -17.25
CA PRO A 65 1.51 -5.75 -18.68
C PRO A 65 1.58 -7.19 -19.20
N THR A 66 2.13 -8.10 -18.39
CA THR A 66 2.37 -9.51 -18.72
C THR A 66 1.21 -10.44 -18.34
N LYS A 67 0.17 -9.94 -17.65
CA LYS A 67 -0.99 -10.71 -17.19
C LYS A 67 -0.64 -11.89 -16.29
N ASP A 68 0.42 -11.73 -15.51
CA ASP A 68 0.92 -12.67 -14.51
C ASP A 68 1.29 -11.99 -13.19
N GLN A 69 0.68 -10.82 -12.94
CA GLN A 69 0.86 -9.99 -11.75
C GLN A 69 2.30 -9.46 -11.54
N THR A 70 3.13 -9.47 -12.59
CA THR A 70 4.52 -9.00 -12.56
C THR A 70 4.67 -7.61 -13.17
N TYR A 71 5.43 -6.76 -12.50
CA TYR A 71 5.70 -5.38 -12.91
C TYR A 71 7.21 -5.15 -12.90
N GLU A 72 7.72 -4.53 -13.95
CA GLU A 72 9.09 -4.01 -13.97
C GLU A 72 9.13 -2.71 -13.18
N VAL A 73 10.02 -2.61 -12.18
CA VAL A 73 10.00 -1.50 -11.23
C VAL A 73 11.32 -0.74 -11.19
N LEU A 74 12.45 -1.44 -11.04
CA LEU A 74 13.75 -0.80 -11.03
C LEU A 74 14.45 -1.02 -12.36
N TYR A 75 15.08 0.03 -12.86
CA TYR A 75 15.79 0.05 -14.13
C TYR A 75 17.23 0.49 -13.92
N GLN A 76 18.12 0.04 -14.80
CA GLN A 76 19.52 0.46 -14.81
C GLN A 76 19.61 1.97 -14.99
N TYR A 77 20.49 2.66 -14.25
CA TYR A 77 20.77 4.05 -14.56
C TYR A 77 21.84 4.17 -15.64
N ILE A 78 21.61 5.08 -16.58
CA ILE A 78 22.55 5.43 -17.63
C ILE A 78 22.73 6.94 -17.56
N ASN A 79 23.97 7.40 -17.38
CA ASN A 79 24.30 8.83 -17.24
C ASN A 79 23.47 9.54 -16.15
N GLY A 80 23.25 8.88 -15.02
CA GLY A 80 22.52 9.44 -13.88
C GLY A 80 21.00 9.51 -14.04
N GLN A 81 20.41 8.82 -15.02
CA GLN A 81 18.95 8.70 -15.20
C GLN A 81 18.55 7.25 -15.38
N ALA A 82 17.41 6.84 -14.81
CA ALA A 82 16.88 5.49 -15.00
C ALA A 82 16.54 5.26 -16.48
N ALA A 83 17.01 4.14 -17.03
CA ALA A 83 16.71 3.72 -18.39
C ALA A 83 15.24 3.31 -18.53
N THR A 84 14.69 3.38 -19.74
CA THR A 84 13.29 3.01 -20.00
C THR A 84 13.11 1.57 -20.47
N THR A 85 14.19 0.83 -20.75
CA THR A 85 14.14 -0.51 -21.40
C THR A 85 15.07 -1.55 -20.79
N ASN A 86 15.76 -1.24 -19.68
CA ASN A 86 16.76 -2.09 -19.05
C ASN A 86 16.32 -2.43 -17.61
N PRO A 87 15.28 -3.25 -17.43
CA PRO A 87 14.74 -3.55 -16.11
C PRO A 87 15.74 -4.42 -15.33
N LEU A 88 15.94 -4.10 -14.05
CA LEU A 88 16.80 -4.83 -13.11
C LEU A 88 16.00 -5.68 -12.13
N VAL A 89 14.92 -5.11 -11.59
CA VAL A 89 14.09 -5.74 -10.56
C VAL A 89 12.63 -5.65 -10.95
N ASN A 90 11.98 -6.81 -10.92
CA ASN A 90 10.55 -6.98 -11.02
C ASN A 90 9.93 -7.07 -9.62
N VAL A 91 8.67 -6.69 -9.53
CA VAL A 91 7.81 -6.93 -8.38
C VAL A 91 6.64 -7.79 -8.85
N LYS A 92 6.41 -8.92 -8.19
CA LYS A 92 5.24 -9.76 -8.44
C LYS A 92 4.27 -9.66 -7.27
N LEU A 93 3.05 -9.21 -7.52
CA LEU A 93 1.99 -9.22 -6.50
C LEU A 93 1.54 -10.66 -6.26
N LEU A 94 1.49 -11.07 -4.99
CA LEU A 94 1.17 -12.44 -4.60
C LEU A 94 -0.17 -12.51 -3.87
N ARG A 95 -0.37 -11.60 -2.90
CA ARG A 95 -1.54 -11.58 -2.03
C ARG A 95 -2.15 -10.21 -1.94
N MET A 96 -3.44 -10.19 -1.66
CA MET A 96 -4.21 -8.99 -1.38
C MET A 96 -5.08 -9.23 -0.15
N CYS A 97 -5.27 -8.21 0.68
CA CYS A 97 -6.16 -8.30 1.83
C CYS A 97 -6.94 -6.99 2.02
N LEU A 98 -8.15 -7.12 2.55
CA LEU A 98 -8.97 -5.97 2.91
C LEU A 98 -8.63 -5.53 4.33
N VAL A 99 -8.53 -4.22 4.54
CA VAL A 99 -8.34 -3.63 5.86
C VAL A 99 -9.38 -2.54 6.14
N ASN A 100 -9.65 -2.30 7.41
CA ASN A 100 -10.59 -1.30 7.91
C ASN A 100 -12.01 -1.44 7.31
N MET A 101 -12.55 -2.65 7.28
CA MET A 101 -13.95 -2.84 6.88
C MET A 101 -14.86 -2.52 8.07
N SER A 102 -15.61 -1.41 8.02
CA SER A 102 -16.47 -0.99 9.13
C SER A 102 -17.33 -2.14 9.68
N ASN A 103 -17.27 -2.38 10.98
CA ASN A 103 -18.01 -3.47 11.62
C ASN A 103 -19.50 -3.13 11.87
N ARG A 104 -19.90 -1.87 11.63
CA ARG A 104 -21.28 -1.40 11.73
C ARG A 104 -21.63 -0.47 10.59
N PHE A 105 -22.84 -0.64 10.06
CA PHE A 105 -23.42 0.27 9.09
C PHE A 105 -24.92 0.39 9.36
N TYR A 106 -25.53 1.49 8.92
CA TYR A 106 -26.98 1.64 9.02
C TYR A 106 -27.72 0.88 7.92
N TYR A 107 -28.84 0.22 8.22
CA TYR A 107 -29.65 -0.42 7.17
C TYR A 107 -30.25 0.55 6.15
N LEU A 108 -30.64 1.75 6.60
CA LEU A 108 -31.17 2.81 5.75
C LEU A 108 -30.10 3.88 5.49
N PRO A 109 -29.93 4.37 4.25
CA PRO A 109 -28.97 5.43 3.97
C PRO A 109 -29.36 6.73 4.69
N ARG A 110 -28.35 7.54 4.99
CA ARG A 110 -28.48 8.85 5.65
C ARG A 110 -27.49 9.79 5.00
N ALA A 111 -27.89 11.04 4.85
CA ALA A 111 -27.00 12.08 4.35
C ALA A 111 -27.21 13.37 5.14
N SER A 112 -26.17 14.18 5.25
CA SER A 112 -26.20 15.52 5.81
C SER A 112 -25.06 16.34 5.19
N LYS A 113 -24.99 17.64 5.51
CA LYS A 113 -23.96 18.53 4.96
C LYS A 113 -22.54 18.19 5.39
N ASP A 114 -22.37 17.53 6.54
CA ASP A 114 -21.09 17.29 7.20
C ASP A 114 -20.85 15.81 7.58
N GLY A 115 -21.83 14.93 7.32
CA GLY A 115 -21.72 13.51 7.63
C GLY A 115 -22.14 13.19 9.06
N GLN A 116 -22.70 14.15 9.80
CA GLN A 116 -23.21 13.97 11.16
C GLN A 116 -24.73 13.78 11.20
N LEU A 117 -25.22 13.09 12.23
CA LEU A 117 -26.66 12.94 12.51
C LEU A 117 -27.34 14.27 12.88
N THR A 118 -26.57 15.21 13.45
CA THR A 118 -27.02 16.56 13.80
C THR A 118 -26.67 17.59 12.72
N GLY A 119 -26.11 17.14 11.60
CA GLY A 119 -25.67 17.99 10.51
C GLY A 119 -26.83 18.70 9.80
N GLU A 120 -26.52 19.86 9.21
CA GLU A 120 -27.48 20.59 8.37
C GLU A 120 -28.01 19.69 7.24
N ASN A 121 -29.29 19.82 6.89
CA ASN A 121 -29.96 19.04 5.86
C ASN A 121 -29.90 17.52 6.08
N TYR A 122 -29.78 17.07 7.33
CA TYR A 122 -29.90 15.65 7.67
C TYR A 122 -31.20 15.06 7.12
N SER A 123 -31.08 13.94 6.40
CA SER A 123 -32.21 13.18 5.88
C SER A 123 -32.00 11.68 6.06
N LEU A 124 -32.96 11.03 6.72
CA LEU A 124 -33.13 9.59 6.60
C LEU A 124 -33.56 9.26 5.17
N LEU A 125 -32.98 8.23 4.56
CA LEU A 125 -33.09 7.93 3.13
C LEU A 125 -32.54 9.04 2.22
N GLY A 126 -31.68 9.91 2.77
CA GLY A 126 -30.93 10.90 1.99
C GLY A 126 -30.07 10.21 0.94
N ARG A 127 -30.01 10.80 -0.26
CA ARG A 127 -29.16 10.33 -1.35
C ARG A 127 -27.85 11.10 -1.34
N GLU A 128 -26.79 10.44 -1.77
CA GLU A 128 -25.55 11.10 -2.10
C GLU A 128 -25.77 12.10 -3.24
N ILE A 129 -25.23 13.30 -3.06
CA ILE A 129 -25.12 14.37 -4.04
C ILE A 129 -23.63 14.48 -4.35
N PRO A 130 -23.20 14.21 -5.59
CA PRO A 130 -21.78 14.22 -5.95
C PRO A 130 -21.12 15.56 -5.63
N TRP A 131 -19.88 15.51 -5.16
CA TRP A 131 -19.11 16.74 -5.00
C TRP A 131 -18.56 17.24 -6.33
N THR A 132 -18.64 18.54 -6.56
CA THR A 132 -18.05 19.18 -7.73
C THR A 132 -16.95 20.15 -7.29
N TYR A 133 -15.74 19.95 -7.82
CA TYR A 133 -14.61 20.87 -7.63
C TYR A 133 -14.70 22.02 -8.63
N ASP A 134 -14.68 23.27 -8.14
CA ASP A 134 -14.51 24.46 -8.96
C ASP A 134 -13.02 24.85 -8.98
N PRO A 135 -12.31 24.67 -10.11
CA PRO A 135 -10.90 25.02 -10.22
C PRO A 135 -10.65 26.54 -10.16
N THR A 136 -11.67 27.37 -10.39
CA THR A 136 -11.56 28.84 -10.38
C THR A 136 -11.48 29.38 -8.96
N THR A 137 -12.27 28.80 -8.05
CA THR A 137 -12.33 29.21 -6.64
C THR A 137 -11.54 28.28 -5.71
N SER A 138 -11.07 27.14 -6.24
CA SER A 138 -10.42 26.06 -5.49
C SER A 138 -11.28 25.54 -4.34
N ARG A 139 -12.60 25.45 -4.56
CA ARG A 139 -13.59 25.04 -3.57
C ARG A 139 -14.49 23.92 -4.11
N TYR A 140 -15.12 23.25 -3.17
CA TYR A 140 -16.21 22.31 -3.46
C TYR A 140 -17.51 23.00 -3.09
N ASP A 141 -18.29 23.38 -4.10
CA ASP A 141 -19.43 24.28 -3.92
C ASP A 141 -20.78 23.55 -3.82
N GLN A 142 -20.80 22.26 -4.18
CA GLN A 142 -22.00 21.41 -4.19
C GLN A 142 -21.62 20.00 -3.77
N GLY A 143 -22.46 19.37 -2.93
CA GLY A 143 -22.32 17.99 -2.47
C GLY A 143 -22.90 17.79 -1.07
N ASN A 144 -22.93 16.55 -0.61
CA ASN A 144 -23.24 16.21 0.78
C ASN A 144 -22.38 15.03 1.23
N TYR A 145 -22.32 14.82 2.54
CA TYR A 145 -21.70 13.64 3.13
C TYR A 145 -22.76 12.60 3.46
N LEU A 146 -22.41 11.34 3.31
CA LEU A 146 -23.22 10.25 3.87
C LEU A 146 -22.89 10.09 5.36
N VAL A 147 -23.85 9.60 6.14
CA VAL A 147 -23.71 9.49 7.61
C VAL A 147 -23.52 8.03 8.02
N GLY A 148 -22.33 7.72 8.54
CA GLY A 148 -21.98 6.43 9.12
C GLY A 148 -22.27 6.33 10.63
N PRO A 149 -22.33 5.12 11.21
CA PRO A 149 -22.55 4.95 12.66
C PRO A 149 -21.45 5.52 13.55
N TYR A 150 -20.22 5.62 13.02
CA TYR A 150 -19.04 6.13 13.72
C TYR A 150 -18.71 7.58 13.37
N ALA A 151 -19.64 8.31 12.74
CA ALA A 151 -19.41 9.71 12.39
C ALA A 151 -18.98 10.60 13.57
N PRO A 152 -19.52 10.45 14.81
CA PRO A 152 -19.04 11.25 15.94
C PRO A 152 -17.57 10.96 16.29
N GLN A 153 -17.13 9.71 16.18
CA GLN A 153 -15.76 9.30 16.49
C GLN A 153 -14.79 9.69 15.37
N PHE A 154 -15.19 9.51 14.11
CA PHE A 154 -14.36 9.84 12.95
C PHE A 154 -14.24 11.36 12.71
N ALA A 155 -15.11 12.17 13.31
CA ALA A 155 -15.01 13.64 13.28
C ALA A 155 -14.52 14.26 14.58
N ALA A 156 -14.06 13.45 15.55
CA ALA A 156 -13.54 13.98 16.80
C ALA A 156 -12.30 14.85 16.52
N GLU A 157 -12.05 15.85 17.38
CA GLU A 157 -10.85 16.70 17.26
C GLU A 157 -9.56 15.89 17.47
N GLU A 158 -9.62 14.86 18.32
CA GLU A 158 -8.56 13.89 18.51
C GLU A 158 -8.74 12.72 17.53
N ALA A 159 -7.69 12.43 16.75
CA ALA A 159 -7.69 11.30 15.83
C ALA A 159 -7.79 9.96 16.60
N ILE A 160 -8.34 8.95 15.94
CA ILE A 160 -8.34 7.59 16.47
C ILE A 160 -6.92 7.03 16.35
N GLU A 161 -6.26 6.89 17.49
CA GLU A 161 -4.89 6.34 17.58
C GLU A 161 -4.87 4.92 18.16
N THR A 162 -5.98 4.44 18.76
CA THR A 162 -6.08 3.15 19.45
C THR A 162 -7.48 2.53 19.34
N GLY A 163 -7.62 1.24 19.64
CA GLY A 163 -8.92 0.55 19.73
C GLY A 163 -9.60 0.28 18.39
N PHE A 164 -8.83 0.06 17.32
CA PHE A 164 -9.36 -0.11 15.97
C PHE A 164 -10.35 -1.28 15.83
N THR A 165 -10.22 -2.35 16.62
CA THR A 165 -11.18 -3.48 16.63
C THR A 165 -12.58 -3.09 17.08
N GLU A 166 -12.73 -1.96 17.79
CA GLU A 166 -14.05 -1.41 18.15
C GLU A 166 -14.82 -0.94 16.90
N TYR A 167 -14.12 -0.49 15.87
CA TYR A 167 -14.68 0.13 14.67
C TYR A 167 -14.66 -0.76 13.43
N PHE A 168 -13.64 -1.61 13.30
CA PHE A 168 -13.36 -2.31 12.06
C PHE A 168 -13.28 -3.82 12.24
N ASN A 169 -13.80 -4.54 11.23
CA ASN A 169 -13.29 -5.85 10.89
C ASN A 169 -11.98 -5.65 10.14
N TYR A 170 -10.96 -6.45 10.48
CA TYR A 170 -9.65 -6.43 9.84
C TYR A 170 -8.93 -5.08 9.97
N PRO A 171 -8.68 -4.57 11.19
CA PRO A 171 -8.07 -3.26 11.35
C PRO A 171 -6.66 -3.22 10.76
N PHE A 172 -6.29 -2.11 10.12
CA PHE A 172 -4.96 -1.91 9.53
C PHE A 172 -3.87 -1.74 10.59
N PHE A 173 -4.21 -1.12 11.72
CA PHE A 173 -3.35 -0.97 12.89
C PHE A 173 -3.79 -1.89 14.02
N ASP A 174 -2.85 -2.25 14.89
CA ASP A 174 -3.14 -2.92 16.15
C ASP A 174 -3.86 -1.95 17.11
N ASP A 175 -4.59 -2.49 18.09
CA ASP A 175 -5.39 -1.68 19.03
C ASP A 175 -4.56 -0.68 19.87
N ASN A 176 -3.25 -0.85 19.96
CA ASN A 176 -2.32 0.08 20.60
C ASN A 176 -1.77 1.17 19.65
N GLY A 177 -2.22 1.21 18.39
CA GLY A 177 -1.73 2.14 17.37
C GLY A 177 -0.47 1.68 16.65
N THR A 178 0.10 0.52 17.01
CA THR A 178 1.28 0.01 16.31
C THR A 178 0.92 -0.54 14.95
N PHE A 179 1.85 -0.38 14.02
CA PHE A 179 1.72 -0.91 12.69
C PHE A 179 2.56 -2.19 12.55
N ASN A 180 1.96 -3.26 12.02
CA ASN A 180 2.63 -4.54 11.86
C ASN A 180 2.22 -5.19 10.52
N HIS A 181 3.16 -5.33 9.58
CA HIS A 181 2.89 -5.94 8.27
C HIS A 181 2.89 -7.47 8.27
N ASP A 182 3.18 -8.13 9.39
CA ASP A 182 3.39 -9.57 9.38
C ASP A 182 2.07 -10.35 9.27
N ILE A 183 1.59 -10.41 8.03
CA ILE A 183 0.45 -11.19 7.55
C ILE A 183 0.51 -12.66 8.01
N ALA A 184 1.71 -13.21 8.26
CA ALA A 184 1.87 -14.60 8.70
C ALA A 184 1.55 -14.80 10.19
N VAL A 185 1.60 -13.74 11.00
CA VAL A 185 1.52 -13.83 12.47
C VAL A 185 0.16 -13.37 13.01
N THR A 186 -0.45 -12.33 12.44
CA THR A 186 -1.52 -11.63 13.17
C THR A 186 -2.93 -12.16 12.92
N SER A 187 -3.19 -12.91 11.84
CA SER A 187 -4.56 -13.27 11.37
C SER A 187 -5.53 -12.08 11.30
N GLN A 188 -4.98 -10.86 11.39
CA GLN A 188 -5.73 -9.61 11.57
C GLN A 188 -6.40 -9.22 10.28
N TRP A 189 -5.73 -9.43 9.14
CA TRP A 189 -6.24 -9.06 7.82
C TRP A 189 -6.92 -10.24 7.13
N ASP A 190 -7.88 -9.94 6.27
CA ASP A 190 -8.59 -10.95 5.49
C ASP A 190 -7.84 -11.22 4.17
N VAL A 191 -6.90 -12.16 4.24
CA VAL A 191 -5.85 -12.36 3.23
C VAL A 191 -6.25 -13.39 2.17
N TYR A 192 -6.01 -13.04 0.91
CA TYR A 192 -6.26 -13.89 -0.24
C TYR A 192 -5.04 -13.97 -1.16
N ASP A 193 -4.80 -15.15 -1.72
CA ASP A 193 -3.91 -15.30 -2.88
C ASP A 193 -4.56 -14.65 -4.10
N ILE A 194 -3.84 -13.73 -4.76
CA ILE A 194 -4.36 -13.00 -5.93
C ILE A 194 -4.72 -13.98 -7.05
N GLU A 195 -3.89 -15.00 -7.29
CA GLU A 195 -4.21 -16.03 -8.29
C GLU A 195 -5.56 -16.71 -8.03
N THR A 196 -5.88 -16.99 -6.77
CA THR A 196 -7.16 -17.60 -6.38
C THR A 196 -8.32 -16.65 -6.64
N VAL A 197 -8.17 -15.37 -6.30
CA VAL A 197 -9.16 -14.32 -6.62
C VAL A 197 -9.38 -14.24 -8.13
N LEU A 198 -8.31 -14.18 -8.94
CA LEU A 198 -8.40 -14.08 -10.40
C LEU A 198 -8.98 -15.33 -11.08
N LYS A 199 -8.80 -16.51 -10.50
CA LYS A 199 -9.39 -17.79 -10.96
C LYS A 199 -10.87 -17.93 -10.53
N GLY A 200 -11.41 -17.00 -9.75
CA GLY A 200 -12.80 -17.00 -9.28
C GLY A 200 -13.81 -17.14 -10.43
N GLN A 201 -14.87 -17.94 -10.19
CA GLN A 201 -15.87 -18.29 -11.21
C GLN A 201 -16.84 -17.14 -11.51
N THR A 202 -17.01 -16.20 -10.59
CA THR A 202 -17.95 -15.07 -10.77
C THR A 202 -17.23 -13.91 -11.44
N LYS A 203 -17.39 -13.80 -12.75
CA LYS A 203 -16.90 -12.67 -13.54
C LYS A 203 -17.97 -11.59 -13.66
N ASP A 204 -17.56 -10.34 -13.57
CA ASP A 204 -18.45 -9.20 -13.83
C ASP A 204 -18.42 -8.86 -15.32
N ASN A 205 -19.60 -8.80 -15.95
CA ASN A 205 -19.73 -8.42 -17.35
C ASN A 205 -19.73 -6.89 -17.51
N TYR A 206 -18.58 -6.29 -17.22
CA TYR A 206 -18.41 -4.85 -17.26
C TYR A 206 -18.03 -4.36 -18.66
N ASN A 207 -18.74 -3.36 -19.20
CA ASN A 207 -18.54 -2.86 -20.57
C ASN A 207 -18.56 -3.98 -21.64
N ASN A 208 -19.42 -4.99 -21.43
CA ASN A 208 -19.49 -6.21 -22.26
C ASN A 208 -18.20 -7.05 -22.27
N LYS A 209 -17.39 -6.94 -21.22
CA LYS A 209 -16.14 -7.71 -21.01
C LYS A 209 -16.18 -8.40 -19.65
N ASN A 210 -15.63 -9.62 -19.60
CA ASN A 210 -15.53 -10.43 -18.38
C ASN A 210 -14.13 -10.37 -17.75
N GLU A 211 -13.51 -9.18 -17.74
CA GLU A 211 -12.12 -8.97 -17.30
C GLU A 211 -11.98 -8.93 -15.77
N TYR A 212 -13.02 -8.48 -15.07
CA TYR A 212 -13.04 -8.35 -13.62
C TYR A 212 -13.63 -9.59 -12.94
N THR A 213 -13.01 -10.00 -11.85
CA THR A 213 -13.52 -11.07 -10.98
C THR A 213 -14.12 -10.45 -9.74
N VAL A 214 -15.31 -10.90 -9.35
CA VAL A 214 -15.91 -10.50 -8.08
C VAL A 214 -15.02 -11.04 -6.96
N TRP A 215 -14.41 -10.13 -6.20
CA TRP A 215 -13.58 -10.52 -5.06
C TRP A 215 -14.44 -10.66 -3.81
N ARG A 216 -15.10 -9.57 -3.38
CA ARG A 216 -15.89 -9.57 -2.13
C ARG A 216 -16.90 -8.44 -2.02
N TYR A 217 -17.81 -8.60 -1.07
CA TYR A 217 -18.70 -7.54 -0.60
C TYR A 217 -18.10 -6.84 0.62
N VAL A 218 -18.35 -5.55 0.75
CA VAL A 218 -17.82 -4.70 1.84
C VAL A 218 -18.91 -3.81 2.42
N THR A 219 -18.94 -3.69 3.74
CA THR A 219 -19.85 -2.79 4.45
C THR A 219 -19.50 -1.33 4.16
N GLU A 220 -20.48 -0.47 4.36
CA GLU A 220 -20.30 0.96 4.20
C GLU A 220 -19.35 1.51 5.26
N ASN A 221 -18.35 2.29 4.84
CA ASN A 221 -17.44 3.03 5.72
C ASN A 221 -17.43 4.48 5.26
N LEU A 222 -17.97 5.39 6.08
CA LEU A 222 -18.26 6.77 5.69
C LEU A 222 -17.50 7.72 6.60
N ILE A 223 -16.73 8.61 6.00
CA ILE A 223 -15.85 9.53 6.71
C ILE A 223 -16.46 10.93 6.67
N PRO A 224 -16.86 11.48 7.83
CA PRO A 224 -17.48 12.80 7.92
C PRO A 224 -16.48 13.92 7.64
N TYR A 225 -17.00 15.12 7.42
CA TYR A 225 -16.21 16.35 7.37
C TYR A 225 -15.39 16.57 8.66
N PRO A 226 -14.20 17.20 8.60
CA PRO A 226 -13.50 17.72 7.42
C PRO A 226 -12.80 16.66 6.56
N ARG A 227 -12.41 17.05 5.34
CA ARG A 227 -11.68 16.17 4.39
C ARG A 227 -10.40 15.58 4.97
N THR A 228 -9.78 16.26 5.94
CA THR A 228 -8.58 15.82 6.64
C THR A 228 -8.79 14.61 7.55
N ASN A 229 -10.04 14.19 7.79
CA ASN A 229 -10.35 12.99 8.57
C ASN A 229 -10.11 11.69 7.76
N GLN A 230 -9.83 11.80 6.47
CA GLN A 230 -9.49 10.67 5.60
C GLN A 230 -8.02 10.32 5.81
N VAL A 231 -7.81 9.33 6.69
CA VAL A 231 -6.51 8.88 7.17
C VAL A 231 -6.48 7.34 7.21
N ASN A 232 -5.27 6.80 7.16
CA ASN A 232 -4.99 5.37 7.12
C ASN A 232 -5.64 4.60 8.28
N GLY A 233 -5.85 5.25 9.43
CA GLY A 233 -6.50 4.65 10.62
C GLY A 233 -8.00 4.44 10.47
N ILE A 234 -8.66 5.07 9.49
CA ILE A 234 -10.12 5.06 9.33
C ILE A 234 -10.54 4.46 7.99
N SER A 235 -9.85 4.81 6.92
CA SER A 235 -10.27 4.48 5.55
C SER A 235 -10.19 3.00 5.25
N THR A 236 -11.13 2.48 4.46
CA THR A 236 -11.07 1.09 4.01
C THR A 236 -10.01 0.96 2.92
N GLY A 237 -9.09 0.00 3.09
CA GLY A 237 -7.94 -0.16 2.22
C GLY A 237 -7.74 -1.59 1.74
N ILE A 238 -6.78 -1.72 0.83
CA ILE A 238 -6.30 -2.98 0.30
C ILE A 238 -4.79 -2.98 0.43
N VAL A 239 -4.28 -4.00 1.11
CA VAL A 239 -2.84 -4.22 1.22
C VAL A 239 -2.44 -5.33 0.27
N PHE A 240 -1.46 -5.04 -0.60
CA PHE A 240 -0.86 -6.01 -1.49
C PHE A 240 0.49 -6.45 -0.93
N LYS A 241 0.68 -7.77 -0.78
CA LYS A 241 2.01 -8.34 -0.53
C LYS A 241 2.63 -8.75 -1.85
N ALA A 242 3.87 -8.36 -2.06
CA ALA A 242 4.62 -8.62 -3.27
C ALA A 242 5.99 -9.22 -2.99
N ARG A 243 6.56 -9.87 -4.00
CA ARG A 243 7.93 -10.41 -3.98
C ARG A 243 8.79 -9.70 -5.02
N LEU A 244 10.01 -9.33 -4.63
CA LEU A 244 11.04 -8.83 -5.54
C LEU A 244 11.67 -10.00 -6.31
N LEU A 245 11.89 -9.80 -7.60
CA LEU A 245 12.47 -10.79 -8.52
C LEU A 245 13.53 -10.13 -9.40
N GLY A 246 14.64 -10.82 -9.63
CA GLY A 246 15.65 -10.39 -10.60
C GLY A 246 15.18 -10.61 -12.03
N THR A 247 15.39 -9.64 -12.91
CA THR A 247 15.01 -9.76 -14.33
C THR A 247 16.01 -10.61 -15.11
N GLN A 248 15.58 -11.10 -16.27
CA GLN A 248 16.51 -11.77 -17.20
C GLN A 248 17.60 -10.82 -17.71
N PHE A 249 17.29 -9.53 -17.90
CA PHE A 249 18.28 -8.53 -18.32
C PHE A 249 19.44 -8.41 -17.31
N ALA A 250 19.13 -8.38 -16.02
CA ALA A 250 20.14 -8.35 -14.96
C ALA A 250 20.92 -9.68 -14.90
N LEU A 251 20.24 -10.82 -15.01
CA LEU A 251 20.88 -12.15 -15.00
C LEU A 251 21.86 -12.37 -16.15
N ASP A 252 21.60 -11.79 -17.31
CA ASP A 252 22.47 -11.87 -18.49
C ASP A 252 23.81 -11.13 -18.30
N GLY A 253 24.01 -10.40 -17.18
CA GLY A 253 25.22 -9.62 -16.92
C GLY A 253 25.34 -8.38 -17.81
N LYS A 254 24.24 -7.95 -18.44
CA LYS A 254 24.19 -6.80 -19.35
C LYS A 254 24.16 -5.46 -18.61
N ALA A 255 23.77 -5.48 -17.34
CA ALA A 255 23.67 -4.29 -16.50
C ALA A 255 25.03 -3.95 -15.88
N VAL A 256 25.61 -2.83 -16.28
CA VAL A 256 26.82 -2.23 -15.70
C VAL A 256 26.65 -0.71 -15.77
N GLU A 257 26.60 0.00 -14.63
CA GLU A 257 26.65 1.47 -14.63
C GLU A 257 28.11 1.92 -14.60
N GLU A 258 28.87 1.37 -13.66
CA GLU A 258 30.31 1.58 -13.51
C GLU A 258 31.04 0.22 -13.44
N LYS A 259 32.31 0.19 -13.87
CA LYS A 259 33.08 -1.07 -13.96
C LYS A 259 33.17 -1.82 -12.62
N TRP A 260 33.25 -1.09 -11.51
CA TRP A 260 33.30 -1.69 -10.17
C TRP A 260 31.99 -2.33 -9.70
N GLU A 261 30.87 -2.03 -10.37
CA GLU A 261 29.59 -2.70 -10.15
C GLU A 261 29.40 -3.93 -11.05
N GLU A 262 30.43 -4.31 -11.81
CA GLU A 262 30.39 -5.51 -12.64
C GLU A 262 29.96 -6.73 -11.81
N ASP A 263 29.05 -7.50 -12.39
CA ASP A 263 28.39 -8.67 -11.81
C ASP A 263 27.51 -8.40 -10.57
N ILE A 264 27.50 -7.20 -9.97
CA ILE A 264 26.65 -6.91 -8.80
C ILE A 264 25.18 -7.12 -9.14
N TYR A 265 24.71 -6.55 -10.26
CA TYR A 265 23.31 -6.68 -10.67
C TYR A 265 22.92 -8.12 -11.03
N ALA A 266 23.82 -8.87 -11.65
CA ALA A 266 23.58 -10.29 -11.96
C ALA A 266 23.48 -11.12 -10.68
N ASN A 267 24.35 -10.87 -9.69
CA ASN A 267 24.32 -11.56 -8.40
C ASN A 267 23.13 -11.13 -7.52
N LEU A 268 22.75 -9.85 -7.55
CA LEU A 268 21.52 -9.37 -6.94
C LEU A 268 20.31 -10.09 -7.55
N ALA A 269 20.24 -10.19 -8.89
CA ALA A 269 19.15 -10.89 -9.56
C ALA A 269 19.09 -12.38 -9.19
N ARG A 270 20.25 -13.06 -9.10
CA ARG A 270 20.33 -14.45 -8.60
C ARG A 270 19.82 -14.56 -7.17
N CYS A 271 20.26 -13.66 -6.29
CA CYS A 271 19.82 -13.61 -4.89
C CYS A 271 18.30 -13.44 -4.77
N LEU A 272 17.71 -12.45 -5.45
CA LEU A 272 16.25 -12.22 -5.48
C LEU A 272 15.47 -13.45 -5.98
N ASN A 273 16.06 -14.17 -6.94
CA ASN A 273 15.48 -15.37 -7.53
C ASN A 273 15.76 -16.66 -6.74
N GLY A 274 16.39 -16.58 -5.56
CA GLY A 274 16.67 -17.75 -4.72
C GLY A 274 17.71 -18.71 -5.33
N GLN A 275 18.58 -18.21 -6.19
CA GLN A 275 19.68 -18.97 -6.80
C GLN A 275 20.98 -18.72 -6.03
N PRO A 276 21.96 -19.64 -6.07
CA PRO A 276 23.33 -19.34 -5.61
C PRO A 276 23.92 -18.14 -6.35
N PHE A 277 24.73 -17.34 -5.65
CA PHE A 277 25.26 -16.08 -6.15
C PHE A 277 26.65 -15.81 -5.57
N GLN A 278 27.27 -14.70 -5.96
CA GLN A 278 28.52 -14.25 -5.36
C GLN A 278 28.35 -12.94 -4.61
N LEU A 279 28.92 -12.86 -3.42
CA LEU A 279 29.12 -11.64 -2.64
C LEU A 279 30.62 -11.36 -2.57
N ARG A 280 31.06 -10.22 -3.11
CA ARG A 280 32.48 -9.85 -3.18
C ARG A 280 33.36 -10.96 -3.78
N ARG A 281 32.89 -11.57 -4.87
CA ARG A 281 33.57 -12.69 -5.57
C ARG A 281 33.77 -13.95 -4.71
N LYS A 282 33.06 -14.06 -3.58
CA LYS A 282 32.95 -15.30 -2.81
C LYS A 282 31.60 -15.94 -3.08
N ASP A 283 31.60 -17.24 -3.29
CA ASP A 283 30.37 -18.00 -3.49
C ASP A 283 29.49 -17.93 -2.24
N HIS A 284 28.20 -17.69 -2.45
CA HIS A 284 27.16 -17.69 -1.45
C HIS A 284 26.07 -18.69 -1.87
N PRO A 285 25.58 -19.55 -0.96
CA PRO A 285 24.46 -20.43 -1.26
C PRO A 285 23.19 -19.62 -1.60
N ALA A 286 22.16 -20.31 -2.07
CA ALA A 286 20.84 -19.69 -2.20
C ALA A 286 20.36 -19.17 -0.84
N ILE A 287 19.61 -18.07 -0.86
CA ILE A 287 19.01 -17.49 0.35
C ILE A 287 18.08 -18.47 1.06
N THR A 288 18.02 -18.37 2.38
CA THR A 288 17.24 -19.27 3.23
C THR A 288 15.94 -18.66 3.73
N GLY A 289 15.80 -17.34 3.69
CA GLY A 289 14.65 -16.60 4.21
C GLY A 289 14.57 -16.60 5.74
N VAL A 290 15.66 -16.97 6.42
CA VAL A 290 15.73 -17.06 7.87
C VAL A 290 16.75 -16.05 8.37
N ASP A 291 16.31 -15.18 9.28
CA ASP A 291 17.17 -14.26 10.03
C ASP A 291 18.06 -15.09 10.99
N ALA A 292 19.20 -15.58 10.50
CA ALA A 292 20.18 -16.34 11.28
C ALA A 292 21.53 -15.61 11.32
N PRO A 293 22.19 -15.51 12.49
CA PRO A 293 23.50 -14.86 12.60
C PRO A 293 24.61 -15.71 11.95
N GLY A 294 25.59 -15.05 11.29
CA GLY A 294 26.84 -15.67 10.84
C GLY A 294 27.15 -15.52 9.34
N GLU A 295 28.28 -16.08 8.90
CA GLU A 295 28.89 -15.87 7.55
C GLU A 295 28.06 -16.35 6.34
N ALA A 296 26.92 -16.99 6.56
CA ALA A 296 25.99 -17.46 5.52
C ALA A 296 24.60 -16.82 5.63
N SER A 297 24.49 -15.69 6.35
CA SER A 297 23.25 -14.93 6.47
C SER A 297 22.84 -14.35 5.12
N ASP A 298 21.55 -14.35 4.84
CA ASP A 298 21.01 -13.69 3.67
C ASP A 298 21.38 -12.19 3.68
N PRO A 299 21.76 -11.60 2.53
CA PRO A 299 22.18 -10.20 2.49
C PRO A 299 21.03 -9.23 2.81
N ILE A 300 21.35 -8.11 3.44
CA ILE A 300 20.40 -7.01 3.65
C ILE A 300 20.51 -6.04 2.49
N LEU A 301 19.39 -5.73 1.85
CA LEU A 301 19.32 -4.79 0.72
C LEU A 301 18.92 -3.41 1.21
N TYR A 302 19.48 -2.37 0.59
CA TYR A 302 19.23 -0.98 0.95
C TYR A 302 18.69 -0.23 -0.26
N TYR A 303 17.58 0.49 -0.10
CA TYR A 303 16.92 1.20 -1.19
C TYR A 303 16.79 2.68 -0.87
N ILE A 304 17.24 3.52 -1.81
CA ILE A 304 17.09 4.97 -1.74
C ILE A 304 17.11 5.53 -3.17
N ASP A 305 16.32 6.58 -3.42
CA ASP A 305 16.29 7.32 -4.69
C ASP A 305 16.19 6.43 -5.95
N GLY A 306 15.35 5.38 -5.89
CA GLY A 306 15.14 4.49 -7.04
C GLY A 306 16.28 3.50 -7.31
N ARG A 307 17.27 3.38 -6.42
CA ARG A 307 18.39 2.44 -6.53
C ARG A 307 18.36 1.42 -5.40
N LEU A 308 18.61 0.16 -5.74
CA LEU A 308 18.69 -0.94 -4.78
C LEU A 308 20.14 -1.43 -4.67
N TYR A 309 20.68 -1.33 -3.46
CA TYR A 309 22.04 -1.70 -3.13
C TYR A 309 22.07 -3.05 -2.42
N PHE A 310 22.88 -3.95 -2.96
CA PHE A 310 22.94 -5.34 -2.53
C PHE A 310 23.45 -5.58 -1.09
N THR A 311 24.31 -4.70 -0.56
CA THR A 311 24.79 -4.73 0.83
C THR A 311 25.08 -3.31 1.32
N TRP A 312 25.37 -3.13 2.62
CA TRP A 312 25.73 -1.82 3.16
C TRP A 312 27.03 -1.31 2.55
N GLU A 313 28.01 -2.19 2.34
CA GLU A 313 29.28 -1.82 1.78
C GLU A 313 29.17 -1.47 0.29
N HIS A 314 28.16 -2.01 -0.41
CA HIS A 314 27.82 -1.56 -1.75
C HIS A 314 27.30 -0.11 -1.73
N ILE A 315 26.30 0.23 -0.89
CA ILE A 315 25.82 1.63 -0.80
C ILE A 315 26.91 2.59 -0.26
N ARG A 316 27.74 2.15 0.69
CA ARG A 316 28.91 2.89 1.17
C ARG A 316 29.89 3.19 0.04
N GLN A 317 30.24 2.17 -0.75
CA GLN A 317 31.13 2.35 -1.90
C GLN A 317 30.51 3.29 -2.93
N ALA A 318 29.22 3.14 -3.25
CA ALA A 318 28.51 4.04 -4.15
C ALA A 318 28.51 5.49 -3.66
N ALA A 319 28.31 5.72 -2.35
CA ALA A 319 28.39 7.06 -1.75
C ALA A 319 29.80 7.66 -1.88
N ILE A 320 30.85 6.86 -1.72
CA ILE A 320 32.24 7.28 -1.94
C ILE A 320 32.46 7.65 -3.40
N GLN A 321 32.04 6.80 -4.34
CA GLN A 321 32.22 7.02 -5.78
C GLN A 321 31.46 8.26 -6.28
N ALA A 322 30.26 8.51 -5.73
CA ALA A 322 29.44 9.65 -6.09
C ALA A 322 29.94 10.99 -5.52
N ALA A 323 30.75 10.96 -4.46
CA ALA A 323 31.15 12.17 -3.73
C ALA A 323 32.64 12.49 -3.80
N VAL A 324 33.50 11.49 -3.98
CA VAL A 324 34.96 11.66 -3.95
C VAL A 324 35.50 11.85 -5.36
N THR A 325 36.36 12.84 -5.53
CA THR A 325 37.15 13.04 -6.74
C THR A 325 38.61 13.14 -6.34
N ILE A 326 39.47 12.36 -7.01
CA ILE A 326 40.91 12.38 -6.81
C ILE A 326 41.55 12.96 -8.07
N SER A 327 42.22 14.10 -7.93
CA SER A 327 42.93 14.72 -9.05
C SER A 327 44.19 13.95 -9.44
N ASN A 328 44.75 14.25 -10.63
CA ASN A 328 46.01 13.66 -11.09
C ASN A 328 47.20 13.89 -10.13
N ASN A 329 47.12 14.92 -9.28
CA ASN A 329 48.16 15.23 -8.29
C ASN A 329 47.92 14.54 -6.94
N GLY A 330 46.84 13.76 -6.81
CA GLY A 330 46.45 13.09 -5.56
C GLY A 330 45.57 13.93 -4.64
N ASP A 331 45.21 15.16 -5.03
CA ASP A 331 44.32 16.00 -4.21
C ASP A 331 42.91 15.40 -4.15
N VAL A 332 42.39 15.27 -2.93
CA VAL A 332 41.07 14.70 -2.65
C VAL A 332 40.05 15.82 -2.48
N GLN A 333 39.02 15.83 -3.31
CA GLN A 333 37.83 16.67 -3.16
C GLN A 333 36.63 15.80 -2.81
N ILE A 334 35.81 16.24 -1.84
CA ILE A 334 34.65 15.48 -1.38
C ILE A 334 33.41 16.38 -1.41
N ASN A 335 32.46 16.04 -2.30
CA ASN A 335 31.16 16.69 -2.39
C ASN A 335 30.22 16.19 -1.29
N ARG A 336 30.32 16.78 -0.10
CA ARG A 336 29.49 16.41 1.07
C ARG A 336 28.02 16.81 0.94
N SER A 337 27.67 17.64 -0.04
CA SER A 337 26.28 17.95 -0.36
C SER A 337 25.60 16.92 -1.28
N ASN A 338 26.33 15.91 -1.75
CA ASN A 338 25.72 14.80 -2.50
C ASN A 338 24.70 14.05 -1.62
N ASN A 339 23.49 13.79 -2.15
CA ASN A 339 22.41 13.16 -1.38
C ASN A 339 22.79 11.77 -0.85
N LEU A 340 23.43 10.94 -1.66
CA LEU A 340 23.87 9.60 -1.25
C LEU A 340 24.99 9.67 -0.21
N TYR A 341 25.89 10.65 -0.31
CA TYR A 341 26.86 10.94 0.75
C TYR A 341 26.15 11.29 2.06
N ARG A 342 25.18 12.20 2.02
CA ARG A 342 24.41 12.61 3.20
C ARG A 342 23.65 11.44 3.82
N ALA A 343 23.07 10.56 3.00
CA ALA A 343 22.36 9.40 3.49
C ALA A 343 23.28 8.42 4.24
N VAL A 344 24.50 8.19 3.73
CA VAL A 344 25.44 7.22 4.33
C VAL A 344 26.25 7.84 5.49
N PHE A 345 26.85 9.00 5.28
CA PHE A 345 27.83 9.62 6.20
C PHE A 345 27.29 10.84 6.95
N GLY A 346 26.08 11.32 6.66
CA GLY A 346 25.48 12.48 7.32
C GLY A 346 26.32 13.75 7.16
N ASP A 347 26.57 14.44 8.29
CA ASP A 347 27.51 15.56 8.39
C ASP A 347 28.96 15.14 8.68
N GLY A 348 29.18 13.85 8.95
CA GLY A 348 30.47 13.30 9.30
C GLY A 348 31.46 13.17 8.12
N PRO A 349 32.76 13.02 8.41
CA PRO A 349 33.79 12.60 7.45
C PRO A 349 33.67 11.11 7.06
N ILE A 350 34.33 10.73 5.96
CA ILE A 350 34.54 9.31 5.61
C ILE A 350 35.64 8.73 6.50
N PRO A 351 35.41 7.60 7.20
CA PRO A 351 36.43 6.94 8.02
C PRO A 351 37.65 6.49 7.23
N ALA A 352 38.82 6.48 7.89
CA ALA A 352 40.04 5.94 7.31
C ALA A 352 39.89 4.47 6.90
N GLY A 353 40.62 4.05 5.85
CA GLY A 353 40.63 2.66 5.36
C GLY A 353 39.71 2.41 4.16
N ASN A 354 38.78 3.32 3.87
CA ASN A 354 37.98 3.30 2.64
C ASN A 354 38.83 3.61 1.40
N VAL A 355 38.37 3.14 0.23
CA VAL A 355 39.06 3.30 -1.05
C VAL A 355 38.13 3.88 -2.11
N TYR A 356 38.69 4.65 -3.03
CA TYR A 356 38.04 5.09 -4.25
C TYR A 356 38.42 4.11 -5.36
N LEU A 357 37.46 3.63 -6.16
CA LEU A 357 37.78 2.70 -7.26
C LEU A 357 37.84 3.48 -8.56
N ASN A 358 39.03 3.59 -9.14
CA ASN A 358 39.22 4.32 -10.40
C ASN A 358 38.84 3.44 -11.59
N GLY A 359 37.69 3.73 -12.21
CA GLY A 359 37.14 3.00 -13.35
C GLY A 359 37.72 3.37 -14.72
N SER A 360 38.82 4.14 -14.79
CA SER A 360 39.47 4.52 -16.06
C SER A 360 40.28 3.40 -16.74
N THR A 361 40.46 2.26 -16.07
CA THR A 361 41.18 1.08 -16.57
C THR A 361 40.28 -0.16 -16.63
N LEU A 362 40.67 -1.16 -17.43
CA LEU A 362 39.96 -2.45 -17.57
C LEU A 362 39.83 -3.24 -16.25
N GLU A 363 40.56 -2.84 -15.21
CA GLU A 363 40.48 -3.33 -13.84
C GLU A 363 40.28 -2.13 -12.89
N ASP A 364 39.32 -2.23 -11.97
CA ASP A 364 39.12 -1.25 -10.92
C ASP A 364 40.36 -1.21 -10.02
N THR A 365 41.14 -0.14 -10.14
CA THR A 365 42.33 0.03 -9.29
C THR A 365 41.92 0.75 -8.00
N PRO A 366 42.05 0.12 -6.82
CA PRO A 366 41.74 0.78 -5.56
C PRO A 366 42.75 1.90 -5.28
N VAL A 367 42.26 3.11 -5.14
CA VAL A 367 43.02 4.30 -4.76
C VAL A 367 42.74 4.59 -3.29
N ARG A 368 43.78 4.45 -2.46
CA ARG A 368 43.71 4.85 -1.05
C ARG A 368 43.62 6.37 -0.98
N PHE A 369 42.70 6.87 -0.17
CA PHE A 369 42.59 8.29 0.13
C PHE A 369 42.35 8.48 1.63
N THR A 370 42.47 9.71 2.10
CA THR A 370 42.10 10.08 3.47
C THR A 370 41.20 11.30 3.38
N ASP A 371 40.06 11.24 4.06
CA ASP A 371 39.20 12.40 4.20
C ASP A 371 39.93 13.47 5.05
N PRO A 372 40.16 14.69 4.55
CA PRO A 372 40.87 15.72 5.29
C PRO A 372 40.21 16.14 6.61
N ARG A 373 38.91 15.84 6.79
CA ARG A 373 38.17 16.08 8.03
C ARG A 373 38.18 14.88 8.98
N TRP A 374 38.71 13.73 8.56
CA TRP A 374 38.77 12.56 9.43
C TRP A 374 39.75 12.80 10.58
N ASP A 375 39.24 12.67 11.80
CA ASP A 375 40.01 12.66 13.04
C ASP A 375 39.57 11.43 13.84
N ALA A 376 40.49 10.50 14.06
CA ALA A 376 40.23 9.26 14.78
C ALA A 376 40.03 9.45 16.29
N ASN A 377 40.22 10.66 16.82
CA ASN A 377 39.93 10.99 18.21
C ASN A 377 38.39 11.02 18.42
N PRO A 378 37.83 10.13 19.27
CA PRO A 378 36.39 10.08 19.53
C PRO A 378 35.82 11.37 20.12
N GLU A 379 36.66 12.19 20.76
CA GLU A 379 36.25 13.47 21.32
C GLU A 379 36.22 14.62 20.31
N SER A 380 36.79 14.43 19.12
CA SER A 380 36.82 15.43 18.07
C SER A 380 35.41 15.75 17.57
N ALA A 381 35.19 17.01 17.16
CA ALA A 381 33.91 17.42 16.59
C ALA A 381 33.58 16.61 15.32
N GLN A 382 34.58 16.23 14.53
CA GLN A 382 34.36 15.51 13.28
C GLN A 382 34.00 14.05 13.50
N TYR A 383 34.63 13.39 14.48
CA TYR A 383 34.23 12.04 14.86
C TYR A 383 32.80 12.02 15.42
N LYS A 384 32.42 13.01 16.24
CA LYS A 384 31.04 13.12 16.77
C LYS A 384 29.98 13.32 15.69
N LEU A 385 30.31 13.98 14.58
CA LEU A 385 29.43 14.05 13.41
C LEU A 385 29.32 12.70 12.69
N TYR A 386 30.42 11.94 12.58
CA TYR A 386 30.39 10.58 12.05
C TYR A 386 29.56 9.64 12.93
N MET A 387 29.63 9.76 14.25
CA MET A 387 28.84 8.95 15.18
C MET A 387 27.31 9.08 14.99
N GLN A 388 26.85 10.15 14.33
CA GLN A 388 25.44 10.37 14.02
C GLN A 388 25.03 9.77 12.67
N SER A 389 25.96 9.21 11.91
CA SER A 389 25.70 8.71 10.56
C SER A 389 25.15 7.29 10.55
N ALA A 390 24.42 6.96 9.50
CA ALA A 390 23.96 5.61 9.22
C ALA A 390 25.15 4.63 9.11
N ASP A 391 26.26 5.07 8.51
CA ASP A 391 27.46 4.24 8.39
C ASP A 391 28.11 3.87 9.73
N TYR A 392 28.11 4.79 10.70
CA TYR A 392 28.60 4.49 12.04
C TYR A 392 27.70 3.47 12.73
N ALA A 393 26.38 3.68 12.69
CA ALA A 393 25.41 2.77 13.32
C ALA A 393 25.48 1.36 12.71
N TRP A 394 25.61 1.26 11.37
CA TRP A 394 25.84 -0.01 10.71
C TRP A 394 27.14 -0.67 11.16
N THR A 395 28.23 0.11 11.28
CA THR A 395 29.53 -0.41 11.74
C THR A 395 29.44 -0.93 13.18
N GLN A 396 28.70 -0.25 14.08
CA GLN A 396 28.49 -0.75 15.44
C GLN A 396 27.73 -2.08 15.46
N TRP A 397 26.70 -2.23 14.63
CA TRP A 397 25.97 -3.49 14.51
C TRP A 397 26.84 -4.61 13.91
N HIS A 398 27.63 -4.29 12.88
CA HIS A 398 28.58 -5.23 12.27
C HIS A 398 29.63 -5.71 13.28
N ASP A 399 30.25 -4.79 14.01
CA ASP A 399 31.25 -5.09 15.04
C ASP A 399 30.66 -5.86 16.24
N ALA A 400 29.34 -5.72 16.48
CA ALA A 400 28.59 -6.51 17.47
C ALA A 400 28.24 -7.93 16.99
N GLY A 401 28.68 -8.33 15.79
CA GLY A 401 28.52 -9.68 15.25
C GLY A 401 27.22 -9.88 14.47
N GLU A 402 26.61 -8.80 13.97
CA GLU A 402 25.45 -8.83 13.06
C GLU A 402 24.26 -9.62 13.63
N TYR A 403 24.05 -9.51 14.94
CA TYR A 403 22.98 -10.23 15.60
C TYR A 403 21.61 -9.79 15.06
N VAL A 404 20.85 -10.78 14.61
CA VAL A 404 19.44 -10.67 14.22
C VAL A 404 18.64 -11.69 15.01
N ALA A 405 17.38 -11.37 15.30
CA ALA A 405 16.43 -12.29 15.89
C ALA A 405 15.08 -12.20 15.17
N PRO A 406 14.25 -13.26 15.26
CA PRO A 406 12.87 -13.18 14.81
C PRO A 406 12.13 -12.01 15.47
N ILE A 407 11.17 -11.43 14.76
CA ILE A 407 10.36 -10.30 15.24
C ILE A 407 9.73 -10.62 16.60
N GLY A 408 9.87 -9.70 17.56
CA GLY A 408 9.32 -9.83 18.92
C GLY A 408 10.05 -10.86 19.81
N GLN A 409 11.18 -11.40 19.36
CA GLN A 409 12.00 -12.36 20.09
C GLN A 409 13.46 -11.90 20.13
N GLY A 410 14.23 -12.42 21.07
CA GLY A 410 15.65 -12.14 21.21
C GLY A 410 16.02 -11.44 22.51
N ASP A 411 17.32 -11.36 22.76
CA ASP A 411 17.89 -10.67 23.92
C ASP A 411 17.92 -9.15 23.64
N PRO A 412 17.19 -8.31 24.39
CA PRO A 412 17.13 -6.87 24.14
C PRO A 412 18.50 -6.20 24.10
N GLU A 413 19.46 -6.65 24.92
CA GLU A 413 20.80 -6.07 24.92
C GLU A 413 21.57 -6.37 23.63
N LYS A 414 21.32 -7.54 23.02
CA LYS A 414 21.95 -7.93 21.75
C LYS A 414 21.25 -7.33 20.53
N LEU A 415 19.97 -7.00 20.65
CA LEU A 415 19.20 -6.34 19.59
C LEU A 415 19.45 -4.85 19.50
N LYS A 416 19.90 -4.22 20.56
CA LYS A 416 20.12 -2.77 20.60
C LYS A 416 20.96 -2.22 19.43
N PRO A 417 22.11 -2.81 19.03
CA PRO A 417 22.85 -2.32 17.87
C PRO A 417 22.06 -2.44 16.55
N LEU A 418 21.24 -3.48 16.40
CA LEU A 418 20.36 -3.66 15.23
C LEU A 418 19.27 -2.57 15.19
N GLU A 419 18.65 -2.28 16.34
CA GLU A 419 17.63 -1.23 16.47
C GLU A 419 18.21 0.15 16.18
N GLU A 420 19.39 0.48 16.73
CA GLU A 420 20.10 1.74 16.48
C GLU A 420 20.50 1.88 15.00
N MET A 421 20.97 0.79 14.38
CA MET A 421 21.31 0.74 12.95
C MET A 421 20.08 0.98 12.08
N ARG A 422 18.96 0.28 12.32
CA ARG A 422 17.70 0.49 11.60
C ARG A 422 17.21 1.93 11.73
N ALA A 423 17.21 2.47 12.96
CA ALA A 423 16.77 3.84 13.22
C ALA A 423 17.63 4.87 12.49
N ALA A 424 18.96 4.72 12.49
CA ALA A 424 19.85 5.66 11.80
C ALA A 424 19.72 5.59 10.27
N ILE A 425 19.59 4.39 9.72
CA ILE A 425 19.46 4.17 8.27
C ILE A 425 18.10 4.66 7.75
N THR A 426 17.01 4.35 8.44
CA THR A 426 15.66 4.83 8.07
C THR A 426 15.51 6.34 8.25
N ALA A 427 16.08 6.93 9.31
CA ALA A 427 16.14 8.38 9.47
C ALA A 427 16.91 9.08 8.34
N ALA A 428 17.83 8.38 7.68
CA ALA A 428 18.53 8.85 6.50
C ALA A 428 17.73 8.67 5.17
N GLY A 429 16.49 8.19 5.24
CA GLY A 429 15.61 7.96 4.09
C GLY A 429 15.89 6.67 3.33
N ILE A 430 16.66 5.74 3.91
CA ILE A 430 17.03 4.47 3.28
C ILE A 430 16.09 3.36 3.78
N ALA A 431 15.40 2.69 2.88
CA ALA A 431 14.59 1.51 3.20
C ALA A 431 15.44 0.24 3.25
N ILE A 432 15.15 -0.64 4.20
CA ILE A 432 15.92 -1.87 4.46
C ILE A 432 15.09 -3.10 4.12
N TYR A 433 15.50 -3.88 3.12
CA TYR A 433 14.84 -5.14 2.77
C TYR A 433 15.65 -6.32 3.29
N GLN A 434 15.02 -7.10 4.16
CA GLN A 434 15.53 -8.38 4.63
C GLN A 434 14.75 -9.50 3.96
N SER A 435 15.43 -10.61 3.67
CA SER A 435 14.74 -11.79 3.16
C SER A 435 13.80 -12.35 4.24
N SER A 436 12.80 -13.10 3.80
CA SER A 436 11.99 -13.92 4.68
C SER A 436 11.52 -15.15 3.93
N LEU A 437 10.91 -16.08 4.65
CA LEU A 437 10.04 -17.07 4.03
C LEU A 437 8.69 -16.43 3.69
N ASP A 438 7.99 -17.04 2.73
CA ASP A 438 6.55 -16.83 2.58
C ASP A 438 5.76 -17.42 3.76
N GLU A 439 4.47 -17.21 3.74
CA GLU A 439 3.50 -17.55 4.79
C GLU A 439 3.40 -19.07 5.01
N ASN A 440 3.75 -19.85 3.98
CA ASN A 440 3.80 -21.31 4.08
C ASN A 440 5.13 -21.81 4.66
N GLY A 441 6.11 -20.92 4.89
CA GLY A 441 7.45 -21.27 5.36
C GLY A 441 8.29 -21.99 4.32
N GLN A 442 7.97 -21.85 3.02
CA GLN A 442 8.53 -22.71 1.95
C GLN A 442 9.41 -21.95 0.97
N ASN A 443 9.09 -20.68 0.69
CA ASN A 443 9.72 -19.93 -0.38
C ASN A 443 10.52 -18.75 0.19
N PRO A 444 11.86 -18.82 0.22
CA PRO A 444 12.71 -17.68 0.52
C PRO A 444 12.58 -16.57 -0.53
N GLY A 445 12.55 -15.32 -0.09
CA GLY A 445 12.53 -14.16 -0.98
C GLY A 445 12.55 -12.84 -0.22
N TYR A 446 12.62 -11.73 -0.97
CA TYR A 446 12.44 -10.39 -0.43
C TYR A 446 11.02 -9.94 -0.71
N TYR A 447 10.31 -9.59 0.35
CA TYR A 447 8.90 -9.22 0.29
C TYR A 447 8.70 -7.76 0.66
N CYS A 448 7.74 -7.12 -0.01
CA CYS A 448 7.34 -5.74 0.24
C CYS A 448 5.83 -5.61 0.17
N TYR A 449 5.34 -4.47 0.65
CA TYR A 449 3.92 -4.19 0.82
C TYR A 449 3.53 -2.90 0.10
N TYR A 450 2.32 -2.88 -0.44
CA TYR A 450 1.75 -1.68 -1.02
C TYR A 450 0.36 -1.46 -0.47
N TYR A 451 0.05 -0.20 -0.16
CA TYR A 451 -1.23 0.20 0.42
C TYR A 451 -2.02 0.99 -0.60
N TYR A 452 -3.29 0.62 -0.75
CA TYR A 452 -4.23 1.33 -1.60
C TYR A 452 -5.50 1.59 -0.78
N TRP A 453 -5.87 2.85 -0.63
CA TRP A 453 -7.12 3.25 0.02
C TRP A 453 -8.24 3.36 -1.00
N ASN A 454 -9.40 2.74 -0.72
CA ASN A 454 -10.49 2.64 -1.68
C ASN A 454 -11.06 4.02 -2.00
N ARG A 455 -10.90 4.45 -3.25
CA ARG A 455 -11.42 5.74 -3.72
C ARG A 455 -12.88 5.64 -4.13
N HIS A 456 -13.69 6.61 -3.72
CA HIS A 456 -15.10 6.78 -4.07
C HIS A 456 -15.39 8.08 -4.84
N ASN A 457 -14.88 9.22 -4.40
CA ASN A 457 -15.14 10.49 -5.08
C ASN A 457 -13.82 11.19 -5.45
N ASP A 458 -13.10 10.55 -6.36
CA ASP A 458 -11.83 11.04 -6.90
C ASP A 458 -12.02 12.39 -7.59
N ASN A 459 -11.22 13.36 -7.17
CA ASN A 459 -11.24 14.71 -7.69
C ASN A 459 -10.26 14.90 -8.88
N GLY A 460 -9.46 13.89 -9.20
CA GLY A 460 -8.46 13.89 -10.28
C GLY A 460 -7.20 14.71 -9.99
N LEU A 461 -7.01 15.17 -8.76
CA LEU A 461 -5.91 16.03 -8.32
C LEU A 461 -5.03 15.29 -7.31
N ASN A 462 -4.01 14.60 -7.81
CA ASN A 462 -3.02 13.92 -6.98
C ASN A 462 -2.42 14.85 -5.92
N GLY A 463 -2.32 14.38 -4.69
CA GLY A 463 -1.82 15.11 -3.52
C GLY A 463 -2.83 16.07 -2.88
N VAL A 464 -4.06 16.18 -3.39
CA VAL A 464 -5.10 17.07 -2.84
C VAL A 464 -6.31 16.27 -2.40
N MET A 465 -6.52 16.19 -1.08
CA MET A 465 -7.65 15.46 -0.49
C MET A 465 -9.01 16.12 -0.78
N GLY A 466 -9.88 15.38 -1.45
CA GLY A 466 -11.27 15.71 -1.79
C GLY A 466 -12.30 15.19 -0.78
N PRO A 467 -13.53 15.69 -0.81
CA PRO A 467 -14.60 15.26 0.10
C PRO A 467 -15.15 13.89 -0.31
N MET A 468 -15.25 12.97 0.66
CA MET A 468 -15.64 11.56 0.47
C MET A 468 -14.79 10.85 -0.59
N GLU A 469 -13.53 11.24 -0.72
CA GLU A 469 -12.63 10.65 -1.69
C GLU A 469 -12.28 9.21 -1.34
N PHE A 470 -12.15 8.86 -0.07
CA PHE A 470 -11.76 7.51 0.40
C PHE A 470 -12.87 6.76 1.16
N ASP A 471 -14.12 7.09 0.85
CA ASP A 471 -15.29 6.39 1.42
C ASP A 471 -15.52 5.02 0.76
N VAL A 472 -16.27 4.17 1.46
CA VAL A 472 -16.93 3.01 0.88
C VAL A 472 -18.43 3.22 0.99
N VAL A 473 -19.04 3.62 -0.12
CA VAL A 473 -20.48 3.84 -0.24
C VAL A 473 -21.23 2.59 -0.70
N ARG A 474 -22.38 2.30 -0.08
CA ARG A 474 -23.24 1.15 -0.42
C ARG A 474 -23.75 1.23 -1.86
N ASN A 475 -24.14 0.09 -2.43
CA ASN A 475 -24.74 0.00 -3.77
C ASN A 475 -23.81 0.52 -4.90
N ASN A 476 -22.50 0.54 -4.65
CA ASN A 476 -21.47 0.79 -5.64
C ASN A 476 -20.65 -0.49 -5.88
N VAL A 477 -20.10 -0.60 -7.09
CA VAL A 477 -19.08 -1.59 -7.41
C VAL A 477 -17.80 -0.83 -7.71
N TYR A 478 -16.74 -1.10 -6.94
CA TYR A 478 -15.40 -0.58 -7.17
C TYR A 478 -14.62 -1.59 -7.97
N LYS A 479 -14.11 -1.16 -9.12
CA LYS A 479 -13.36 -1.99 -10.06
C LYS A 479 -11.90 -1.66 -9.94
N LEU A 480 -11.12 -2.61 -9.46
CA LEU A 480 -9.76 -2.40 -9.03
C LEU A 480 -8.79 -3.11 -9.97
N SER A 481 -7.77 -2.38 -10.40
CA SER A 481 -6.70 -2.88 -11.25
C SER A 481 -5.41 -2.19 -10.88
N VAL A 482 -4.39 -2.94 -10.49
CA VAL A 482 -3.04 -2.38 -10.34
C VAL A 482 -2.43 -2.29 -11.73
N ASP A 483 -2.35 -1.10 -12.30
CA ASP A 483 -1.92 -0.90 -13.68
C ASP A 483 -0.43 -0.60 -13.76
N LYS A 484 0.16 0.00 -12.71
CA LYS A 484 1.59 0.28 -12.63
C LYS A 484 2.09 0.25 -11.19
N ILE A 485 3.34 -0.21 -11.01
CA ILE A 485 4.12 -0.05 -9.77
C ILE A 485 5.30 0.86 -10.10
N ALA A 486 5.41 2.00 -9.40
CA ALA A 486 6.37 3.05 -9.76
C ALA A 486 7.71 2.93 -9.00
N ARG A 487 7.71 2.27 -7.85
CA ARG A 487 8.88 2.08 -6.97
C ARG A 487 8.68 0.85 -6.10
N LEU A 488 9.74 0.43 -5.41
CA LEU A 488 9.62 -0.63 -4.41
C LEU A 488 8.67 -0.21 -3.29
N GLY A 489 7.88 -1.16 -2.78
CA GLY A 489 6.91 -0.95 -1.71
C GLY A 489 7.56 -0.98 -0.32
N HIS A 490 6.75 -0.76 0.71
CA HIS A 490 7.15 -0.74 2.11
C HIS A 490 7.81 -2.07 2.53
N PRO A 491 8.96 -2.05 3.24
CA PRO A 491 9.58 -3.26 3.78
C PRO A 491 8.65 -4.05 4.68
N ARG A 492 8.84 -5.37 4.78
CA ARG A 492 8.04 -6.23 5.67
C ARG A 492 8.12 -5.83 7.15
N ILE A 493 9.30 -5.37 7.58
CA ILE A 493 9.53 -4.95 8.96
C ILE A 493 9.25 -3.45 9.02
N PRO A 494 8.27 -2.96 9.79
CA PRO A 494 7.93 -1.54 9.83
C PRO A 494 9.12 -0.65 10.27
N GLU A 495 9.98 -1.13 11.16
CA GLU A 495 11.19 -0.40 11.61
C GLU A 495 12.26 -0.28 10.53
N ASN A 496 12.13 -1.01 9.43
CA ASN A 496 13.01 -0.92 8.26
C ASN A 496 12.52 0.10 7.23
N ASP A 497 11.35 0.68 7.44
CA ASP A 497 10.71 1.62 6.55
C ASP A 497 11.04 3.07 6.97
N PRO A 498 11.52 3.93 6.07
CA PRO A 498 11.70 5.36 6.36
C PRO A 498 10.38 6.13 6.42
N GLU A 499 9.30 5.60 5.84
CA GLU A 499 7.97 6.24 5.78
C GLU A 499 6.87 5.30 6.32
N PRO A 500 6.97 4.78 7.57
CA PRO A 500 5.97 3.87 8.09
C PRO A 500 4.65 4.61 8.31
N PRO A 501 3.52 4.07 7.80
CA PRO A 501 2.17 4.54 8.13
C PRO A 501 1.93 4.69 9.63
N THR A 502 1.23 5.76 9.98
CA THR A 502 0.65 6.00 11.31
C THR A 502 -0.87 6.14 11.17
N PRO A 503 -1.66 5.98 12.26
CA PRO A 503 -3.11 6.14 12.20
C PRO A 503 -3.58 7.47 11.60
N SER A 504 -2.83 8.54 11.84
CA SER A 504 -3.10 9.89 11.35
C SER A 504 -2.45 10.21 10.00
N THR A 505 -1.74 9.27 9.36
CA THR A 505 -1.21 9.44 8.00
C THR A 505 -2.38 9.69 7.03
N PRO A 506 -2.39 10.80 6.27
CA PRO A 506 -3.43 11.08 5.28
C PRO A 506 -3.47 10.03 4.16
N ASP A 507 -4.67 9.68 3.68
CA ASP A 507 -4.80 8.69 2.60
C ASP A 507 -4.28 9.20 1.24
N GLU A 508 -4.27 10.52 1.06
CA GLU A 508 -3.74 11.20 -0.12
C GLU A 508 -2.34 11.74 0.18
N VAL A 509 -1.34 11.14 -0.45
CA VAL A 509 0.04 11.62 -0.42
C VAL A 509 0.53 11.84 -1.85
N ALA A 510 1.38 12.86 -2.07
CA ALA A 510 1.96 13.15 -3.40
C ALA A 510 2.85 12.01 -3.94
N ASN A 511 3.21 11.10 -3.05
CA ASN A 511 4.19 10.04 -3.21
C ASN A 511 3.50 8.77 -3.74
N VAL A 512 3.39 8.60 -5.06
CA VAL A 512 2.68 7.47 -5.68
C VAL A 512 3.57 6.20 -5.73
N TYR A 513 3.22 5.18 -4.96
CA TYR A 513 3.84 3.85 -5.01
C TYR A 513 3.19 2.95 -6.07
N LEU A 514 1.87 3.00 -6.17
CA LEU A 514 1.03 2.24 -7.07
C LEU A 514 0.12 3.18 -7.88
N ASP A 515 -0.04 2.87 -9.15
CA ASP A 515 -1.15 3.37 -9.95
C ASP A 515 -2.24 2.29 -9.97
N VAL A 516 -3.34 2.57 -9.26
CA VAL A 516 -4.50 1.69 -9.21
C VAL A 516 -5.63 2.40 -9.94
N ASN A 517 -6.05 1.81 -11.06
CA ASN A 517 -7.20 2.30 -11.79
C ASN A 517 -8.47 1.81 -11.10
N VAL A 518 -9.32 2.78 -10.77
CA VAL A 518 -10.51 2.59 -9.97
C VAL A 518 -11.68 3.15 -10.76
N GLU A 519 -12.59 2.26 -11.11
CA GLU A 519 -13.80 2.66 -11.78
C GLU A 519 -15.01 2.31 -10.92
N ILE A 520 -15.81 3.33 -10.65
CA ILE A 520 -16.93 3.23 -9.74
C ILE A 520 -18.19 3.23 -10.57
N VAL A 521 -18.89 2.12 -10.51
CA VAL A 521 -20.15 1.99 -11.23
C VAL A 521 -21.29 1.89 -10.23
N PRO A 522 -22.36 2.69 -10.41
CA PRO A 522 -23.57 2.49 -9.65
C PRO A 522 -24.01 1.05 -9.90
N TRP A 523 -24.23 0.31 -8.83
CA TRP A 523 -24.85 -0.97 -9.02
C TRP A 523 -26.26 -0.73 -9.56
N ALA A 524 -26.54 -1.27 -10.74
CA ALA A 524 -27.83 -1.19 -11.39
C ALA A 524 -28.95 -1.38 -10.35
N VAL A 525 -29.77 -0.33 -10.16
CA VAL A 525 -30.98 -0.38 -9.35
C VAL A 525 -31.79 -1.54 -9.89
N ARG A 526 -31.94 -2.59 -9.09
CA ARG A 526 -32.69 -3.76 -9.51
C ARG A 526 -34.16 -3.45 -9.30
N ILE A 527 -34.90 -3.70 -10.36
CA ILE A 527 -36.34 -3.73 -10.38
C ILE A 527 -36.69 -5.17 -10.04
N ASN A 528 -37.10 -5.39 -8.79
CA ASN A 528 -37.55 -6.70 -8.36
C ASN A 528 -39.08 -6.73 -8.51
N SER A 529 -39.55 -7.34 -9.60
CA SER A 529 -40.92 -7.83 -9.70
C SER A 529 -40.92 -9.24 -9.09
N ILE A 530 -41.14 -9.31 -7.78
CA ILE A 530 -41.24 -10.58 -7.06
C ILE A 530 -42.69 -11.03 -7.16
N ASN A 531 -42.95 -12.01 -8.03
CA ASN A 531 -44.19 -12.75 -8.08
C ASN A 531 -43.95 -14.04 -7.27
N PHE A 532 -44.69 -14.22 -6.18
CA PHE A 532 -44.64 -15.42 -5.35
C PHE A 532 -45.48 -16.53 -5.98
#